data_AF-A0A4U5QPC0-F1
#
_entry.id   AF-A0A4U5QPC0-F1
#
_cell.length_a   1.000
_cell.length_b   1.000
_cell.length_c   1.000
_cell.angle_alpha   90.00
_cell.angle_beta   90.00
_cell.angle_gamma   90.00
#
_symmetry.space_group_name_H-M   'P 1'
#
loop_
_entity.id
_entity.type
_entity.pdbx_description
1 polymer ?
#
loop_
_entity_poly.entity_id
_entity_poly.type
_entity_poly.pdbx_seq_one_letter_code
_entity_poly.pdbx_strand_id
1 'polypeptide(L)'
;MAIHGQQNDFLQRLEFVRVRDCGDVRAPFPAKLLRALKNLTVEIEDCKSLEEVFELGEADEGSSEEKELPLLSSLTMLHLNRLPELKCIWKGPTKHVSLQSLTLLDLYSLDKLTFIFTTSLARSLPKLERLDIRDCGELKHVIREEDGEREIIPESPRFPELKTLYISHCGKLEYVFPVSMSLSLPNLEEMTISYADNLKPIFYGGEGDALTTVGIIKFPRLKKLSLSNCSFFGPNNFAAQLPSLQILKIDGHKELRNLFAQLQGLTNLETLCLESLPDMRSIWKGLVLSKLTTLEVVKCKRLTHIFTCSMIVSLVQLKVLKILSCEEMEQIIAKDDDENYQILLGDHLQSLCFPNLYGIEIRKCNKLKSLFPVAMASGLPKLQTLRISEASQLLGVFGQDDHASPVNVEKEIVLPNLWELSLEQLSSIVCFSFGSCDFLFPCLGKLKVHQCPKLTTKFATTPDGSMSAQSEVSEIDEDSSINRDWTRNNGWKEYGDSCNPCSSNSVKDDSSGNSFSSMLPSSEDGDDDDDFKVGAANMFLIVEVIPTISLALGYKLASHGNNLIYQKKISTYLSMCE
;
A
#
# COMPACT_ATOMS: atom_id res chain seq x y z
N MET A 1 -6.37 62.75 6.31
CA MET A 1 -6.16 61.96 5.07
C MET A 1 -4.93 61.09 5.27
N ALA A 2 -5.06 59.80 4.93
CA ALA A 2 -4.02 58.80 4.68
C ALA A 2 -3.16 58.26 5.87
N ILE A 3 -3.69 57.28 6.61
CA ILE A 3 -2.92 56.13 7.14
C ILE A 3 -3.85 54.89 7.13
N HIS A 4 -4.12 54.34 5.95
CA HIS A 4 -4.84 53.05 5.79
C HIS A 4 -4.21 52.16 4.69
N GLY A 5 -3.03 52.55 4.17
CA GLY A 5 -2.44 51.93 2.97
C GLY A 5 -1.26 50.98 3.18
N GLN A 6 -0.62 50.93 4.36
CA GLN A 6 0.64 50.19 4.54
C GLN A 6 0.52 48.83 5.26
N GLN A 7 -0.59 48.52 5.94
CA GLN A 7 -0.68 47.29 6.75
C GLN A 7 -0.97 46.00 5.96
N ASN A 8 -1.48 46.08 4.73
CA ASN A 8 -1.80 44.90 3.92
C ASN A 8 -0.70 44.48 2.93
N ASP A 9 0.37 45.26 2.82
CA ASP A 9 1.41 45.03 1.81
C ASP A 9 2.31 43.84 2.17
N PHE A 10 2.47 43.52 3.46
CA PHE A 10 3.22 42.36 3.92
C PHE A 10 2.44 41.04 3.69
N LEU A 11 1.11 41.04 3.89
CA LEU A 11 0.26 39.86 3.67
C LEU A 11 0.27 39.39 2.22
N GLN A 12 0.47 40.32 1.28
CA GLN A 12 0.58 39.99 -0.15
C GLN A 12 1.91 39.32 -0.54
N ARG A 13 2.91 39.28 0.35
CA ARG A 13 4.22 38.64 0.13
C ARG A 13 4.36 37.30 0.86
N LEU A 14 3.34 36.91 1.61
CA LEU A 14 3.36 35.68 2.41
C LEU A 14 3.14 34.47 1.50
N GLU A 15 4.23 33.72 1.29
CA GLU A 15 4.22 32.50 0.48
C GLU A 15 3.93 31.24 1.31
N PHE A 16 4.24 31.29 2.60
CA PHE A 16 4.22 30.14 3.49
C PHE A 16 3.80 30.54 4.89
N VAL A 17 2.83 29.83 5.44
CA VAL A 17 2.36 29.99 6.82
C VAL A 17 2.36 28.63 7.49
N ARG A 18 3.16 28.52 8.56
CA ARG A 18 3.17 27.35 9.43
C ARG A 18 2.70 27.75 10.82
N VAL A 19 1.71 27.04 11.34
CA VAL A 19 1.12 27.22 12.67
C VAL A 19 1.33 25.94 13.47
N ARG A 20 2.05 26.02 14.58
CA ARG A 20 2.28 24.89 15.50
C ARG A 20 1.81 25.24 16.91
N ASP A 21 1.25 24.27 17.62
CA ASP A 21 0.89 24.37 19.05
C ASP A 21 0.16 25.68 19.40
N CYS A 22 -0.92 25.99 18.67
CA CYS A 22 -1.58 27.30 18.72
C CYS A 22 -2.42 27.58 19.97
N GLY A 23 -2.26 26.82 21.06
CA GLY A 23 -2.97 27.03 22.32
C GLY A 23 -4.51 26.99 22.17
N ASP A 24 -5.19 28.07 22.59
CA ASP A 24 -6.66 28.19 22.57
C ASP A 24 -7.22 28.76 21.25
N VAL A 25 -6.39 28.92 20.21
CA VAL A 25 -6.85 29.43 18.90
C VAL A 25 -7.81 28.42 18.26
N ARG A 26 -9.04 28.86 18.00
CA ARG A 26 -10.08 28.03 17.39
C ARG A 26 -10.20 28.17 15.88
N ALA A 27 -9.86 29.35 15.36
CA ALA A 27 -9.96 29.68 13.94
C ALA A 27 -8.86 30.68 13.55
N PRO A 28 -7.78 30.23 12.87
CA PRO A 28 -6.62 31.07 12.58
C PRO A 28 -6.78 31.97 11.34
N PHE A 29 -7.70 31.66 10.42
CA PHE A 29 -7.83 32.39 9.14
C PHE A 29 -9.23 32.97 8.91
N PRO A 30 -9.51 34.21 9.38
CA PRO A 30 -10.76 34.90 9.10
C PRO A 30 -10.84 35.42 7.66
N ALA A 31 -12.06 35.56 7.12
CA ALA A 31 -12.33 35.95 5.73
C ALA A 31 -11.58 37.21 5.25
N LYS A 32 -11.40 38.19 6.14
CA LYS A 32 -10.68 39.44 5.82
C LYS A 32 -9.22 39.20 5.47
N LEU A 33 -8.58 38.21 6.10
CA LEU A 33 -7.18 37.86 5.89
C LEU A 33 -7.01 37.08 4.58
N LEU A 34 -7.99 36.23 4.24
CA LEU A 34 -8.00 35.42 3.01
C LEU A 34 -7.99 36.22 1.72
N ARG A 35 -8.53 37.44 1.72
CA ARG A 35 -8.54 38.34 0.56
C ARG A 35 -7.17 38.98 0.28
N ALA A 36 -6.28 39.02 1.26
CA ALA A 36 -5.00 39.71 1.19
C ALA A 36 -3.83 38.80 0.80
N LEU A 37 -4.00 37.47 0.86
CA LEU A 37 -2.94 36.49 0.67
C LEU A 37 -2.74 36.12 -0.81
N LYS A 38 -1.48 36.09 -1.26
CA LYS A 38 -1.08 35.70 -2.62
C LYS A 38 -0.01 34.61 -2.56
N ASN A 39 -0.29 33.47 -3.19
CA ASN A 39 0.52 32.25 -3.35
C ASN A 39 0.88 31.56 -2.05
N LEU A 40 -0.11 30.97 -1.39
CA LEU A 40 0.02 30.53 -0.01
C LEU A 40 0.17 29.01 0.10
N THR A 41 1.18 28.57 0.85
CA THR A 41 1.22 27.24 1.46
C THR A 41 0.86 27.36 2.93
N VAL A 42 -0.06 26.51 3.40
CA VAL A 42 -0.51 26.50 4.80
C VAL A 42 -0.21 25.14 5.41
N GLU A 43 0.50 25.16 6.53
CA GLU A 43 0.76 24.00 7.38
C GLU A 43 0.26 24.27 8.79
N ILE A 44 -0.56 23.39 9.34
CA ILE A 44 -1.07 23.50 10.71
C ILE A 44 -0.87 22.17 11.42
N GLU A 45 -0.12 22.20 12.51
CA GLU A 45 0.30 20.99 13.22
C GLU A 45 0.06 21.15 14.74
N ASP A 46 -0.35 20.08 15.39
CA ASP A 46 -0.41 19.98 16.86
C ASP A 46 -1.30 21.02 17.55
N CYS A 47 -2.28 21.55 16.83
CA CYS A 47 -3.22 22.56 17.31
C CYS A 47 -4.45 21.91 17.97
N LYS A 48 -4.38 21.69 19.29
CA LYS A 48 -5.37 20.90 20.06
C LYS A 48 -6.76 21.52 20.22
N SER A 49 -6.88 22.84 20.13
CA SER A 49 -8.16 23.56 20.33
C SER A 49 -8.79 24.05 19.02
N LEU A 50 -8.13 23.83 17.88
CA LEU A 50 -8.55 24.38 16.60
C LEU A 50 -9.79 23.64 16.11
N GLU A 51 -10.89 24.37 15.95
CA GLU A 51 -12.18 23.83 15.51
C GLU A 51 -12.40 24.03 14.01
N GLU A 52 -11.84 25.09 13.44
CA GLU A 52 -12.08 25.54 12.08
C GLU A 52 -10.78 26.11 11.47
N VAL A 53 -10.46 25.83 10.20
CA VAL A 53 -9.24 26.39 9.56
C VAL A 53 -9.54 27.74 8.93
N PHE A 54 -10.46 27.77 7.97
CA PHE A 54 -10.80 28.94 7.16
C PHE A 54 -12.23 29.39 7.42
N GLU A 55 -12.42 30.62 7.91
CA GLU A 55 -13.74 31.26 7.98
C GLU A 55 -13.99 32.06 6.71
N LEU A 56 -15.03 31.69 5.96
CA LEU A 56 -15.32 32.24 4.62
C LEU A 56 -16.23 33.48 4.65
N GLY A 57 -16.82 33.81 5.81
CA GLY A 57 -17.75 34.92 6.00
C GLY A 57 -19.23 34.51 5.88
N GLU A 58 -20.14 35.39 6.29
CA GLU A 58 -21.59 35.20 6.12
C GLU A 58 -22.04 35.71 4.74
N ALA A 59 -22.99 35.00 4.11
CA ALA A 59 -23.70 35.50 2.94
C ALA A 59 -24.62 36.63 3.41
N ASP A 60 -24.23 37.88 3.19
CA ASP A 60 -25.06 39.02 3.57
C ASP A 60 -26.28 39.06 2.63
N GLU A 61 -27.46 38.64 3.12
CA GLU A 61 -28.72 38.61 2.35
C GLU A 61 -29.26 40.02 1.98
N GLY A 62 -28.45 41.08 2.05
CA GLY A 62 -28.95 42.45 1.99
C GLY A 62 -28.07 43.53 1.38
N SER A 63 -26.85 43.25 0.92
CA SER A 63 -26.00 44.31 0.33
C SER A 63 -25.45 43.94 -1.04
N SER A 64 -25.83 44.78 -2.01
CA SER A 64 -25.30 45.07 -3.35
C SER A 64 -24.28 44.11 -3.99
N GLU A 65 -24.46 43.90 -5.29
CA GLU A 65 -23.56 43.31 -6.32
C GLU A 65 -22.10 43.87 -6.35
N GLU A 66 -21.42 43.97 -5.21
CA GLU A 66 -19.98 44.15 -5.15
C GLU A 66 -19.34 42.80 -5.51
N LYS A 67 -19.00 42.63 -6.80
CA LYS A 67 -18.11 41.59 -7.35
C LYS A 67 -17.29 40.86 -6.28
N GLU A 68 -17.86 39.79 -5.71
CA GLU A 68 -17.22 39.07 -4.61
C GLU A 68 -15.95 38.40 -5.13
N LEU A 69 -14.80 38.84 -4.62
CA LEU A 69 -13.50 38.34 -5.04
C LEU A 69 -13.35 36.86 -4.63
N PRO A 70 -12.84 35.98 -5.52
CA PRO A 70 -12.64 34.57 -5.22
C PRO A 70 -11.64 34.39 -4.08
N LEU A 71 -12.09 33.77 -2.98
CA LEU A 71 -11.25 33.48 -1.81
C LEU A 71 -10.33 32.28 -2.09
N LEU A 72 -9.11 32.31 -1.54
CA LEU A 72 -8.16 31.20 -1.54
C LEU A 72 -7.62 30.75 -2.92
N SER A 73 -7.81 31.57 -3.97
CA SER A 73 -7.37 31.26 -5.36
C SER A 73 -5.88 30.97 -5.51
N SER A 74 -5.09 31.40 -4.54
CA SER A 74 -3.64 31.31 -4.53
C SER A 74 -3.09 30.24 -3.57
N LEU A 75 -3.95 29.52 -2.85
CA LEU A 75 -3.53 28.42 -1.97
C LEU A 75 -2.97 27.28 -2.83
N THR A 76 -1.70 26.90 -2.62
CA THR A 76 -0.98 25.89 -3.41
C THR A 76 -0.89 24.54 -2.71
N MET A 77 -0.73 24.56 -1.39
CA MET A 77 -0.62 23.38 -0.54
C MET A 77 -1.32 23.64 0.80
N LEU A 78 -2.03 22.63 1.29
CA LEU A 78 -2.62 22.62 2.62
C LEU A 78 -2.26 21.30 3.31
N HIS A 79 -1.51 21.40 4.40
CA HIS A 79 -1.15 20.29 5.28
C HIS A 79 -1.75 20.52 6.67
N LEU A 80 -2.56 19.57 7.13
CA LEU A 80 -3.22 19.61 8.44
C LEU A 80 -2.88 18.34 9.20
N ASN A 81 -2.27 18.47 10.37
CA ASN A 81 -1.73 17.34 11.12
C ASN A 81 -2.07 17.43 12.61
N ARG A 82 -2.57 16.34 13.19
CA ARG A 82 -2.88 16.20 14.63
C ARG A 82 -3.76 17.35 15.14
N LEU A 83 -4.96 17.48 14.56
CA LEU A 83 -5.96 18.50 14.92
C LEU A 83 -7.22 17.82 15.49
N PRO A 84 -7.19 17.36 16.76
CA PRO A 84 -8.23 16.48 17.33
C PRO A 84 -9.61 17.15 17.46
N GLU A 85 -9.66 18.48 17.54
CA GLU A 85 -10.90 19.24 17.68
C GLU A 85 -11.44 19.79 16.34
N LEU A 86 -10.75 19.55 15.21
CA LEU A 86 -11.11 20.13 13.92
C LEU A 86 -12.44 19.56 13.41
N LYS A 87 -13.46 20.42 13.31
CA LYS A 87 -14.80 20.07 12.85
C LYS A 87 -14.99 20.30 11.36
N CYS A 88 -14.41 21.36 10.81
CA CYS A 88 -14.46 21.65 9.38
C CYS A 88 -13.25 22.48 8.91
N ILE A 89 -12.76 22.20 7.71
CA ILE A 89 -11.69 22.99 7.09
C ILE A 89 -12.24 24.33 6.58
N TRP A 90 -13.43 24.29 5.96
CA TRP A 90 -14.06 25.43 5.29
C TRP A 90 -15.35 25.80 6.02
N LYS A 91 -15.31 26.84 6.85
CA LYS A 91 -16.49 27.33 7.58
C LYS A 91 -17.24 28.38 6.76
N GLY A 92 -18.49 28.11 6.42
CA GLY A 92 -19.37 29.04 5.70
C GLY A 92 -19.69 28.59 4.28
N PRO A 93 -20.37 29.43 3.48
CA PRO A 93 -20.77 29.09 2.12
C PRO A 93 -19.55 28.92 1.19
N THR A 94 -19.43 27.75 0.56
CA THR A 94 -18.28 27.41 -0.30
C THR A 94 -18.42 27.89 -1.75
N LYS A 95 -19.56 28.49 -2.12
CA LYS A 95 -19.85 28.93 -3.50
C LYS A 95 -18.86 29.96 -4.04
N HIS A 96 -18.27 30.77 -3.16
CA HIS A 96 -17.34 31.86 -3.51
C HIS A 96 -15.87 31.46 -3.30
N VAL A 97 -15.61 30.22 -2.89
CA VAL A 97 -14.26 29.70 -2.71
C VAL A 97 -13.73 29.24 -4.05
N SER A 98 -12.48 29.60 -4.34
CA SER A 98 -11.78 29.18 -5.54
C SER A 98 -10.43 28.58 -5.15
N LEU A 99 -10.22 27.28 -5.35
CA LEU A 99 -8.95 26.61 -5.05
C LEU A 99 -8.15 26.32 -6.33
N GLN A 100 -8.07 27.33 -7.21
CA GLN A 100 -7.51 27.24 -8.59
C GLN A 100 -6.03 26.85 -8.64
N SER A 101 -5.31 27.04 -7.54
CA SER A 101 -3.87 26.79 -7.44
C SER A 101 -3.53 25.60 -6.55
N LEU A 102 -4.50 24.97 -5.86
CA LEU A 102 -4.22 23.91 -4.90
C LEU A 102 -3.76 22.65 -5.64
N THR A 103 -2.56 22.18 -5.30
CA THR A 103 -1.91 21.01 -5.92
C THR A 103 -1.82 19.83 -4.97
N LEU A 104 -1.70 20.09 -3.66
CA LEU A 104 -1.56 19.07 -2.64
C LEU A 104 -2.47 19.40 -1.44
N LEU A 105 -3.29 18.41 -1.05
CA LEU A 105 -4.04 18.42 0.19
C LEU A 105 -3.65 17.18 1.01
N ASP A 106 -3.09 17.42 2.19
CA ASP A 106 -2.62 16.37 3.09
C ASP A 106 -3.25 16.55 4.48
N LEU A 107 -3.95 15.50 4.93
CA LEU A 107 -4.82 15.51 6.09
C LEU A 107 -4.48 14.31 6.98
N TYR A 108 -3.89 14.56 8.14
CA TYR A 108 -3.42 13.54 9.06
C TYR A 108 -4.02 13.74 10.46
N SER A 109 -4.63 12.70 11.02
CA SER A 109 -5.15 12.68 12.40
C SER A 109 -6.10 13.87 12.71
N LEU A 110 -7.24 13.89 12.01
CA LEU A 110 -8.29 14.92 12.14
C LEU A 110 -9.57 14.31 12.74
N ASP A 111 -9.54 14.05 14.04
CA ASP A 111 -10.48 13.14 14.71
C ASP A 111 -11.95 13.57 14.69
N LYS A 112 -12.28 14.85 14.53
CA LYS A 112 -13.68 15.34 14.47
C LYS A 112 -14.15 15.72 13.07
N LEU A 113 -13.29 15.60 12.07
CA LEU A 113 -13.61 16.00 10.71
C LEU A 113 -14.54 14.95 10.09
N THR A 114 -15.75 15.37 9.68
CA THR A 114 -16.77 14.44 9.13
C THR A 114 -16.85 14.46 7.60
N PHE A 115 -16.41 15.55 6.98
CA PHE A 115 -16.28 15.68 5.53
C PHE A 115 -15.17 16.68 5.14
N ILE A 116 -14.63 16.56 3.91
CA ILE A 116 -13.54 17.42 3.43
C ILE A 116 -14.07 18.47 2.45
N PHE A 117 -14.80 18.04 1.43
CA PHE A 117 -15.31 18.91 0.39
C PHE A 117 -16.84 18.91 0.34
N THR A 118 -17.40 20.03 -0.10
CA THR A 118 -18.76 20.08 -0.66
C THR A 118 -18.67 19.89 -2.18
N THR A 119 -19.79 19.58 -2.83
CA THR A 119 -19.89 19.46 -4.30
C THR A 119 -19.42 20.71 -5.03
N SER A 120 -19.76 21.89 -4.54
CA SER A 120 -19.32 23.18 -5.09
C SER A 120 -17.80 23.36 -4.95
N LEU A 121 -17.24 23.06 -3.78
CA LEU A 121 -15.80 23.19 -3.53
C LEU A 121 -14.96 22.23 -4.40
N ALA A 122 -15.45 21.00 -4.60
CA ALA A 122 -14.80 20.00 -5.46
C ALA A 122 -14.68 20.46 -6.93
N ARG A 123 -15.56 21.36 -7.40
CA ARG A 123 -15.45 21.97 -8.76
C ARG A 123 -14.36 23.04 -8.83
N SER A 124 -13.91 23.56 -7.70
CA SER A 124 -12.93 24.65 -7.63
C SER A 124 -11.48 24.18 -7.60
N LEU A 125 -11.21 22.89 -7.86
CA LEU A 125 -9.90 22.23 -7.71
C LEU A 125 -9.34 21.71 -9.04
N PRO A 126 -9.05 22.58 -10.03
CA PRO A 126 -8.59 22.15 -11.35
C PRO A 126 -7.14 21.65 -11.38
N LYS A 127 -6.32 21.95 -10.35
CA LYS A 127 -4.89 21.60 -10.30
C LYS A 127 -4.52 20.60 -9.22
N LEU A 128 -5.49 20.07 -8.47
CA LEU A 128 -5.19 19.15 -7.37
C LEU A 128 -4.57 17.88 -7.93
N GLU A 129 -3.30 17.63 -7.60
CA GLU A 129 -2.53 16.47 -8.07
C GLU A 129 -2.49 15.34 -7.04
N ARG A 130 -2.48 15.67 -5.75
CA ARG A 130 -2.42 14.70 -4.65
C ARG A 130 -3.44 15.03 -3.56
N LEU A 131 -4.20 14.01 -3.18
CA LEU A 131 -5.07 14.00 -2.01
C LEU A 131 -4.64 12.86 -1.09
N ASP A 132 -4.15 13.21 0.10
CA ASP A 132 -3.66 12.29 1.12
C ASP A 132 -4.49 12.47 2.41
N ILE A 133 -5.10 11.38 2.89
CA ILE A 133 -6.02 11.38 4.03
C ILE A 133 -5.66 10.19 4.92
N ARG A 134 -5.19 10.45 6.13
CA ARG A 134 -4.75 9.40 7.06
C ARG A 134 -5.28 9.62 8.45
N ASP A 135 -5.68 8.53 9.10
CA ASP A 135 -6.04 8.51 10.52
C ASP A 135 -7.17 9.50 10.89
N CYS A 136 -8.08 9.79 9.94
CA CYS A 136 -9.24 10.66 10.16
C CYS A 136 -10.44 9.83 10.62
N GLY A 137 -10.49 9.51 11.93
CA GLY A 137 -11.37 8.49 12.50
C GLY A 137 -12.89 8.73 12.36
N GLU A 138 -13.36 9.98 12.36
CA GLU A 138 -14.78 10.34 12.20
C GLU A 138 -15.18 10.73 10.77
N LEU A 139 -14.24 10.67 9.81
CA LEU A 139 -14.51 11.03 8.43
C LEU A 139 -15.53 10.06 7.82
N LYS A 140 -16.67 10.58 7.37
CA LYS A 140 -17.74 9.77 6.74
C LYS A 140 -17.79 9.94 5.23
N HIS A 141 -17.51 11.14 4.74
CA HIS A 141 -17.58 11.48 3.33
C HIS A 141 -16.35 12.28 2.92
N VAL A 142 -15.63 11.88 1.87
CA VAL A 142 -14.63 12.80 1.29
C VAL A 142 -15.35 14.01 0.68
N ILE A 143 -16.48 13.77 0.01
CA ILE A 143 -17.31 14.81 -0.60
C ILE A 143 -18.74 14.67 -0.09
N ARG A 144 -19.26 15.75 0.48
CA ARG A 144 -20.65 15.88 0.92
C ARG A 144 -21.49 16.55 -0.17
N GLU A 145 -22.60 15.92 -0.52
CA GLU A 145 -23.64 16.55 -1.35
C GLU A 145 -24.52 17.46 -0.47
N GLU A 146 -24.84 18.65 -0.95
CA GLU A 146 -25.70 19.60 -0.24
C GLU A 146 -27.16 19.47 -0.69
N ASP A 147 -28.09 19.49 0.28
CA ASP A 147 -29.53 19.48 0.04
C ASP A 147 -29.96 20.75 -0.71
N GLY A 148 -30.17 20.64 -2.02
CA GLY A 148 -30.65 21.75 -2.87
C GLY A 148 -29.86 21.96 -4.16
N GLU A 149 -28.66 21.37 -4.30
CA GLU A 149 -27.88 21.42 -5.54
C GLU A 149 -28.30 20.32 -6.53
N ARG A 150 -29.61 20.26 -6.85
CA ARG A 150 -30.08 19.53 -8.05
C ARG A 150 -29.78 20.36 -9.29
N GLU A 151 -28.50 20.69 -9.52
CA GLU A 151 -28.11 21.35 -10.75
C GLU A 151 -28.05 20.34 -11.90
N ILE A 152 -28.84 20.63 -12.92
CA ILE A 152 -29.05 19.84 -14.15
C ILE A 152 -27.81 19.90 -15.09
N ILE A 153 -26.65 20.36 -14.62
CA ILE A 153 -25.49 20.66 -15.47
C ILE A 153 -24.26 19.81 -15.09
N PRO A 154 -23.99 18.70 -15.80
CA PRO A 154 -22.72 18.00 -15.73
C PRO A 154 -21.77 18.58 -16.79
N GLU A 155 -21.04 19.67 -16.49
CA GLU A 155 -20.11 20.24 -17.50
C GLU A 155 -18.71 20.59 -17.00
N SER A 156 -18.40 20.50 -15.70
CA SER A 156 -17.03 20.76 -15.23
C SER A 156 -16.42 19.52 -14.59
N PRO A 157 -15.27 19.02 -15.08
CA PRO A 157 -14.59 17.90 -14.44
C PRO A 157 -14.11 18.31 -13.05
N ARG A 158 -14.44 17.49 -12.04
CA ARG A 158 -13.95 17.61 -10.67
C ARG A 158 -12.66 16.81 -10.52
N PHE A 159 -11.54 17.45 -10.20
CA PHE A 159 -10.20 16.84 -10.07
C PHE A 159 -9.51 16.35 -11.37
N PRO A 160 -9.48 17.15 -12.46
CA PRO A 160 -8.93 16.71 -13.75
C PRO A 160 -7.43 16.35 -13.70
N GLU A 161 -6.65 16.95 -12.80
CA GLU A 161 -5.19 16.75 -12.66
C GLU A 161 -4.81 15.79 -11.53
N LEU A 162 -5.78 15.15 -10.86
CA LEU A 162 -5.47 14.27 -9.73
C LEU A 162 -4.72 13.03 -10.21
N LYS A 163 -3.49 12.86 -9.71
CA LYS A 163 -2.58 11.75 -10.01
C LYS A 163 -2.58 10.72 -8.89
N THR A 164 -2.69 11.16 -7.64
CA THR A 164 -2.56 10.29 -6.47
C THR A 164 -3.70 10.52 -5.47
N LEU A 165 -4.40 9.44 -5.15
CA LEU A 165 -5.34 9.37 -4.03
C LEU A 165 -4.84 8.36 -3.01
N TYR A 166 -4.61 8.82 -1.78
CA TYR A 166 -4.24 7.97 -0.66
C TYR A 166 -5.20 8.18 0.50
N ILE A 167 -5.82 7.10 0.97
CA ILE A 167 -6.70 7.06 2.12
C ILE A 167 -6.27 5.90 3.02
N SER A 168 -5.93 6.16 4.28
CA SER A 168 -5.59 5.12 5.25
C SER A 168 -6.24 5.35 6.61
N HIS A 169 -6.59 4.27 7.29
CA HIS A 169 -7.07 4.28 8.69
C HIS A 169 -8.27 5.21 8.93
N CYS A 170 -9.17 5.31 7.95
CA CYS A 170 -10.41 6.09 8.02
C CYS A 170 -11.60 5.14 8.25
N GLY A 171 -11.68 4.53 9.44
CA GLY A 171 -12.60 3.41 9.71
C GLY A 171 -14.09 3.73 9.56
N LYS A 172 -14.51 5.00 9.73
CA LYS A 172 -15.91 5.44 9.56
C LYS A 172 -16.23 5.95 8.15
N LEU A 173 -15.27 5.93 7.23
CA LEU A 173 -15.47 6.43 5.87
C LEU A 173 -16.48 5.55 5.13
N GLU A 174 -17.57 6.14 4.67
CA GLU A 174 -18.62 5.44 3.94
C GLU A 174 -18.55 5.73 2.43
N TYR A 175 -18.18 6.96 2.05
CA TYR A 175 -18.30 7.46 0.68
C TYR A 175 -17.10 8.32 0.25
N VAL A 176 -16.53 8.02 -0.92
CA VAL A 176 -15.39 8.77 -1.48
C VAL A 176 -15.84 9.69 -2.62
N PHE A 177 -16.32 9.12 -3.73
CA PHE A 177 -16.76 9.87 -4.89
C PHE A 177 -18.17 9.47 -5.33
N PRO A 178 -19.04 10.41 -5.70
CA PRO A 178 -20.24 10.05 -6.44
C PRO A 178 -19.87 9.59 -7.84
N VAL A 179 -20.67 8.70 -8.43
CA VAL A 179 -20.46 8.14 -9.77
C VAL A 179 -20.37 9.25 -10.83
N SER A 180 -21.07 10.36 -10.66
CA SER A 180 -20.98 11.53 -11.54
C SER A 180 -19.56 12.11 -11.69
N MET A 181 -18.65 11.84 -10.74
CA MET A 181 -17.24 12.29 -10.79
C MET A 181 -16.29 11.30 -11.45
N SER A 182 -16.72 10.09 -11.73
CA SER A 182 -15.86 9.05 -12.27
C SER A 182 -15.21 9.40 -13.62
N LEU A 183 -15.90 10.21 -14.45
CA LEU A 183 -15.36 10.76 -15.71
C LEU A 183 -14.35 11.91 -15.50
N SER A 184 -14.21 12.39 -14.27
CA SER A 184 -13.40 13.56 -13.93
C SER A 184 -12.01 13.22 -13.38
N LEU A 185 -11.61 11.94 -13.38
CA LEU A 185 -10.31 11.45 -12.89
C LEU A 185 -9.43 10.87 -14.03
N PRO A 186 -9.22 11.57 -15.16
CA PRO A 186 -8.55 11.00 -16.34
C PRO A 186 -7.05 10.77 -16.13
N ASN A 187 -6.44 11.52 -15.20
CA ASN A 187 -5.00 11.51 -14.93
C ASN A 187 -4.58 10.67 -13.72
N LEU A 188 -5.53 9.96 -13.08
CA LEU A 188 -5.25 9.20 -11.87
C LEU A 188 -4.27 8.07 -12.17
N GLU A 189 -3.12 8.08 -11.51
CA GLU A 189 -2.03 7.11 -11.65
C GLU A 189 -1.99 6.12 -10.50
N GLU A 190 -2.30 6.58 -9.29
CA GLU A 190 -2.29 5.76 -8.08
C GLU A 190 -3.53 6.00 -7.21
N MET A 191 -4.17 4.90 -6.81
CA MET A 191 -5.26 4.90 -5.83
C MET A 191 -4.96 3.86 -4.75
N THR A 192 -4.81 4.31 -3.50
CA THR A 192 -4.65 3.45 -2.33
C THR A 192 -5.71 3.80 -1.30
N ILE A 193 -6.54 2.81 -0.95
CA ILE A 193 -7.54 2.93 0.12
C ILE A 193 -7.33 1.74 1.05
N SER A 194 -6.86 2.02 2.27
CA SER A 194 -6.50 1.01 3.26
C SER A 194 -7.17 1.28 4.61
N TYR A 195 -7.53 0.23 5.36
CA TYR A 195 -8.14 0.31 6.68
C TYR A 195 -9.37 1.25 6.75
N ALA A 196 -10.27 1.12 5.76
CA ALA A 196 -11.52 1.88 5.64
C ALA A 196 -12.72 0.91 5.78
N ASP A 197 -12.94 0.41 6.99
CA ASP A 197 -13.78 -0.77 7.24
C ASP A 197 -15.28 -0.60 6.94
N ASN A 198 -15.79 0.64 7.00
CA ASN A 198 -17.18 0.96 6.68
C ASN A 198 -17.39 1.42 5.23
N LEU A 199 -16.33 1.35 4.41
CA LEU A 199 -16.39 1.85 3.05
C LEU A 199 -17.37 1.01 2.22
N LYS A 200 -18.35 1.70 1.66
CA LYS A 200 -19.32 1.15 0.71
C LYS A 200 -18.61 1.06 -0.67
N PRO A 201 -19.27 1.28 -1.82
CA PRO A 201 -18.53 1.48 -3.06
C PRO A 201 -17.69 2.77 -3.04
N ILE A 202 -16.47 2.72 -3.60
CA ILE A 202 -15.61 3.90 -3.77
C ILE A 202 -16.35 4.97 -4.59
N PHE A 203 -16.99 4.52 -5.68
CA PHE A 203 -17.92 5.31 -6.47
C PHE A 203 -19.36 4.98 -6.07
N TYR A 204 -20.10 5.90 -5.44
CA TYR A 204 -21.47 5.66 -5.00
C TYR A 204 -22.50 6.33 -5.93
N GLY A 205 -23.66 5.70 -6.14
CA GLY A 205 -24.77 6.32 -6.88
C GLY A 205 -25.66 7.13 -5.95
N GLY A 206 -25.98 8.37 -6.32
CA GLY A 206 -26.96 9.18 -5.59
C GLY A 206 -28.40 8.73 -5.85
N GLU A 207 -29.32 8.98 -4.90
CA GLU A 207 -30.77 8.87 -5.17
C GLU A 207 -31.16 9.89 -6.26
N GLY A 208 -31.45 9.39 -7.46
CA GLY A 208 -31.86 10.23 -8.60
C GLY A 208 -30.78 10.47 -9.67
N ASP A 209 -29.62 9.81 -9.59
CA ASP A 209 -28.64 9.82 -10.68
C ASP A 209 -29.25 9.20 -11.94
N ALA A 210 -29.55 10.04 -12.94
CA ALA A 210 -29.95 9.61 -14.28
C ALA A 210 -28.84 8.83 -15.02
N LEU A 211 -27.63 8.73 -14.46
CA LEU A 211 -26.55 7.82 -14.87
C LEU A 211 -26.83 6.36 -14.46
N THR A 212 -28.10 5.95 -14.58
CA THR A 212 -28.52 4.56 -14.79
C THR A 212 -28.03 4.00 -16.13
N THR A 213 -27.35 4.81 -16.95
CA THR A 213 -26.65 4.41 -18.16
C THR A 213 -25.37 3.65 -17.82
N VAL A 214 -25.51 2.31 -17.81
CA VAL A 214 -24.49 1.30 -18.15
C VAL A 214 -23.21 1.92 -18.71
N GLY A 215 -22.18 2.06 -17.87
CA GLY A 215 -20.96 2.77 -18.25
C GLY A 215 -19.73 2.03 -17.78
N ILE A 216 -19.01 1.42 -18.72
CA ILE A 216 -17.62 1.03 -18.49
C ILE A 216 -16.81 2.32 -18.38
N ILE A 217 -16.22 2.55 -17.22
CA ILE A 217 -15.45 3.75 -16.91
C ILE A 217 -13.98 3.43 -17.09
N LYS A 218 -13.28 4.26 -17.84
CA LYS A 218 -11.87 4.03 -18.16
C LYS A 218 -10.98 4.85 -17.25
N PHE A 219 -10.02 4.20 -16.61
CA PHE A 219 -8.92 4.86 -15.92
C PHE A 219 -7.63 4.58 -16.71
N PRO A 220 -7.36 5.34 -17.78
CA PRO A 220 -6.32 5.00 -18.75
C PRO A 220 -4.90 5.15 -18.19
N ARG A 221 -4.70 5.89 -17.10
CA ARG A 221 -3.39 6.13 -16.50
C ARG A 221 -3.16 5.41 -15.18
N LEU A 222 -4.17 4.73 -14.63
CA LEU A 222 -4.05 4.07 -13.33
C LEU A 222 -3.07 2.91 -13.43
N LYS A 223 -1.92 3.05 -12.78
CA LYS A 223 -0.83 2.06 -12.73
C LYS A 223 -0.89 1.23 -11.46
N LYS A 224 -1.34 1.82 -10.35
CA LYS A 224 -1.38 1.17 -9.03
C LYS A 224 -2.75 1.34 -8.38
N LEU A 225 -3.33 0.20 -8.00
CA LEU A 225 -4.57 0.13 -7.24
C LEU A 225 -4.34 -0.76 -6.01
N SER A 226 -4.55 -0.20 -4.83
CA SER A 226 -4.47 -0.93 -3.56
C SER A 226 -5.76 -0.70 -2.78
N LEU A 227 -6.51 -1.78 -2.51
CA LEU A 227 -7.80 -1.73 -1.84
C LEU A 227 -7.82 -2.71 -0.67
N SER A 228 -8.25 -2.25 0.51
CA SER A 228 -8.53 -3.13 1.63
C SER A 228 -9.97 -2.98 2.13
N ASN A 229 -10.61 -4.07 2.52
CA ASN A 229 -11.91 -4.09 3.21
C ASN A 229 -13.07 -3.36 2.48
N CYS A 230 -12.91 -2.94 1.22
CA CYS A 230 -14.04 -2.43 0.45
C CYS A 230 -14.89 -3.60 -0.06
N SER A 231 -16.15 -3.37 -0.44
CA SER A 231 -16.99 -4.45 -0.99
C SER A 231 -17.10 -4.38 -2.51
N PHE A 232 -17.09 -3.16 -3.06
CA PHE A 232 -17.23 -2.90 -4.49
C PHE A 232 -16.40 -1.67 -4.91
N PHE A 233 -15.99 -1.63 -6.18
CA PHE A 233 -15.38 -0.43 -6.76
C PHE A 233 -16.45 0.63 -7.06
N GLY A 234 -17.61 0.21 -7.57
CA GLY A 234 -18.77 1.05 -7.83
C GLY A 234 -20.10 0.31 -7.60
N PRO A 235 -21.26 0.85 -8.00
CA PRO A 235 -22.54 0.14 -7.91
C PRO A 235 -22.55 -1.13 -8.77
N ASN A 236 -23.51 -2.04 -8.59
CA ASN A 236 -23.49 -3.37 -9.22
C ASN A 236 -23.39 -3.38 -10.77
N ASN A 237 -23.84 -2.32 -11.44
CA ASN A 237 -23.78 -2.14 -12.90
C ASN A 237 -22.52 -1.37 -13.37
N PHE A 238 -21.61 -1.05 -12.47
CA PHE A 238 -20.38 -0.32 -12.73
C PHE A 238 -19.25 -1.28 -13.14
N ALA A 239 -18.49 -0.89 -14.15
CA ALA A 239 -17.25 -1.57 -14.52
C ALA A 239 -16.14 -0.56 -14.72
N ALA A 240 -14.95 -0.84 -14.16
CA ALA A 240 -13.75 -0.05 -14.32
C ALA A 240 -12.80 -0.74 -15.30
N GLN A 241 -12.54 -0.13 -16.44
CA GLN A 241 -11.48 -0.55 -17.36
C GLN A 241 -10.16 0.07 -16.95
N LEU A 242 -9.20 -0.78 -16.58
CA LEU A 242 -7.89 -0.38 -16.05
C LEU A 242 -6.76 -0.87 -16.99
N PRO A 243 -6.67 -0.33 -18.23
CA PRO A 243 -5.78 -0.87 -19.26
C PRO A 243 -4.30 -0.71 -18.93
N SER A 244 -3.92 0.24 -18.08
CA SER A 244 -2.52 0.53 -17.73
C SER A 244 -2.12 0.00 -16.35
N LEU A 245 -2.99 -0.78 -15.69
CA LEU A 245 -2.72 -1.24 -14.33
C LEU A 245 -1.58 -2.24 -14.31
N GLN A 246 -0.54 -1.93 -13.54
CA GLN A 246 0.65 -2.74 -13.34
C GLN A 246 0.66 -3.43 -11.97
N ILE A 247 0.14 -2.74 -10.95
CA ILE A 247 0.14 -3.23 -9.56
C ILE A 247 -1.28 -3.24 -9.03
N LEU A 248 -1.74 -4.42 -8.59
CA LEU A 248 -3.00 -4.61 -7.90
C LEU A 248 -2.74 -5.26 -6.54
N LYS A 249 -3.09 -4.56 -5.46
CA LYS A 249 -3.08 -5.10 -4.09
C LYS A 249 -4.52 -5.15 -3.57
N ILE A 250 -4.94 -6.30 -3.08
CA ILE A 250 -6.26 -6.47 -2.47
C ILE A 250 -6.08 -7.13 -1.10
N ASP A 251 -6.69 -6.55 -0.06
CA ASP A 251 -6.63 -7.06 1.31
C ASP A 251 -8.04 -7.17 1.94
N GLY A 252 -8.30 -8.23 2.69
CA GLY A 252 -9.48 -8.35 3.57
C GLY A 252 -10.87 -8.46 2.91
N HIS A 253 -10.93 -8.60 1.59
CA HIS A 253 -12.19 -8.61 0.84
C HIS A 253 -13.05 -9.87 1.07
N LYS A 254 -14.28 -9.68 1.57
CA LYS A 254 -15.31 -10.75 1.65
C LYS A 254 -15.91 -11.09 0.29
N GLU A 255 -16.19 -10.07 -0.55
CA GLU A 255 -16.86 -10.23 -1.85
C GLU A 255 -15.92 -10.04 -3.05
N LEU A 256 -14.72 -10.62 -2.98
CA LEU A 256 -13.68 -10.45 -3.99
C LEU A 256 -14.12 -10.75 -5.44
N ARG A 257 -15.02 -11.73 -5.62
CA ARG A 257 -15.56 -12.07 -6.96
C ARG A 257 -16.31 -10.91 -7.59
N ASN A 258 -17.04 -10.15 -6.77
CA ASN A 258 -17.80 -8.98 -7.24
C ASN A 258 -16.83 -7.87 -7.64
N LEU A 259 -15.79 -7.63 -6.83
CA LEU A 259 -14.74 -6.66 -7.17
C LEU A 259 -14.06 -7.02 -8.50
N PHE A 260 -13.59 -8.26 -8.69
CA PHE A 260 -12.96 -8.67 -9.95
C PHE A 260 -13.91 -8.62 -11.16
N ALA A 261 -15.22 -8.86 -10.97
CA ALA A 261 -16.19 -8.70 -12.05
C ALA A 261 -16.32 -7.24 -12.52
N GLN A 262 -16.12 -6.28 -11.61
CA GLN A 262 -16.11 -4.85 -11.93
C GLN A 262 -14.78 -4.39 -12.53
N LEU A 263 -13.65 -5.01 -12.16
CA LEU A 263 -12.32 -4.65 -12.68
C LEU A 263 -12.02 -5.36 -14.00
N GLN A 264 -12.01 -4.61 -15.10
CA GLN A 264 -11.79 -5.11 -16.45
C GLN A 264 -10.50 -4.55 -17.07
N GLY A 265 -10.00 -5.21 -18.12
CA GLY A 265 -8.86 -4.71 -18.90
C GLY A 265 -7.50 -4.84 -18.22
N LEU A 266 -7.34 -5.74 -17.25
CA LEU A 266 -6.12 -6.01 -16.46
C LEU A 266 -4.97 -6.67 -17.27
N THR A 267 -4.83 -6.31 -18.55
CA THR A 267 -3.90 -6.95 -19.52
C THR A 267 -2.43 -6.58 -19.31
N ASN A 268 -2.15 -5.51 -18.58
CA ASN A 268 -0.79 -5.05 -18.28
C ASN A 268 -0.35 -5.34 -16.84
N LEU A 269 -1.08 -6.19 -16.11
CA LEU A 269 -0.80 -6.44 -14.71
C LEU A 269 0.52 -7.20 -14.54
N GLU A 270 1.46 -6.60 -13.81
CA GLU A 270 2.81 -7.12 -13.55
C GLU A 270 2.94 -7.69 -12.14
N THR A 271 2.23 -7.10 -11.17
CA THR A 271 2.26 -7.50 -9.76
C THR A 271 0.84 -7.64 -9.23
N LEU A 272 0.53 -8.80 -8.65
CA LEU A 272 -0.71 -9.07 -7.94
C LEU A 272 -0.39 -9.52 -6.50
N CYS A 273 -0.92 -8.76 -5.54
CA CYS A 273 -0.82 -9.07 -4.11
C CYS A 273 -2.23 -9.29 -3.55
N LEU A 274 -2.46 -10.45 -2.95
CA LEU A 274 -3.74 -10.86 -2.40
C LEU A 274 -3.57 -11.23 -0.93
N GLU A 275 -4.13 -10.44 -0.03
CA GLU A 275 -3.99 -10.61 1.41
C GLU A 275 -5.35 -10.86 2.12
N SER A 276 -5.36 -11.77 3.09
CA SER A 276 -6.48 -11.99 4.02
C SER A 276 -7.86 -12.20 3.36
N LEU A 277 -7.96 -13.05 2.34
CA LEU A 277 -9.22 -13.30 1.60
C LEU A 277 -9.96 -14.54 2.14
N PRO A 278 -11.03 -14.39 2.93
CA PRO A 278 -11.63 -15.50 3.70
C PRO A 278 -12.53 -16.43 2.87
N ASP A 279 -13.18 -15.97 1.80
CA ASP A 279 -14.22 -16.73 1.09
C ASP A 279 -13.77 -17.35 -0.25
N MET A 280 -12.48 -17.31 -0.55
CA MET A 280 -11.97 -17.65 -1.87
C MET A 280 -11.48 -19.10 -2.00
N ARG A 281 -12.10 -19.87 -2.90
CA ARG A 281 -11.64 -21.21 -3.32
C ARG A 281 -10.78 -21.22 -4.60
N SER A 282 -10.90 -20.20 -5.44
CA SER A 282 -10.12 -20.00 -6.69
C SER A 282 -10.16 -18.52 -7.07
N ILE A 283 -9.04 -17.97 -7.56
CA ILE A 283 -8.80 -16.53 -7.77
C ILE A 283 -9.14 -16.05 -9.19
N TRP A 284 -9.08 -16.95 -10.18
CA TRP A 284 -8.62 -16.55 -11.51
C TRP A 284 -9.67 -16.54 -12.61
N LYS A 285 -10.91 -16.91 -12.32
CA LYS A 285 -11.95 -16.99 -13.36
C LYS A 285 -12.15 -15.62 -14.03
N GLY A 286 -11.82 -15.55 -15.33
CA GLY A 286 -11.98 -14.34 -16.15
C GLY A 286 -10.75 -13.43 -16.24
N LEU A 287 -9.63 -13.79 -15.60
CA LEU A 287 -8.38 -13.00 -15.65
C LEU A 287 -7.39 -13.58 -16.66
N VAL A 288 -6.88 -12.75 -17.57
CA VAL A 288 -5.78 -13.08 -18.48
C VAL A 288 -4.53 -12.34 -18.00
N LEU A 289 -3.61 -13.05 -17.34
CA LEU A 289 -2.48 -12.48 -16.61
C LEU A 289 -1.14 -12.70 -17.34
N SER A 290 -1.11 -12.40 -18.64
CA SER A 290 0.02 -12.75 -19.52
C SER A 290 1.33 -11.98 -19.24
N LYS A 291 1.24 -10.83 -18.55
CA LYS A 291 2.40 -10.02 -18.15
C LYS A 291 2.78 -10.17 -16.67
N LEU A 292 2.09 -11.03 -15.93
CA LEU A 292 2.30 -11.15 -14.49
C LEU A 292 3.71 -11.66 -14.20
N THR A 293 4.47 -10.88 -13.43
CA THR A 293 5.84 -11.19 -13.01
C THR A 293 5.92 -11.58 -11.54
N THR A 294 5.05 -11.03 -10.71
CA THR A 294 5.04 -11.25 -9.26
C THR A 294 3.64 -11.59 -8.79
N LEU A 295 3.51 -12.74 -8.13
CA LEU A 295 2.30 -13.13 -7.41
C LEU A 295 2.63 -13.35 -5.93
N GLU A 296 1.91 -12.62 -5.08
CA GLU A 296 1.98 -12.78 -3.62
C GLU A 296 0.58 -13.07 -3.07
N VAL A 297 0.45 -14.18 -2.34
CA VAL A 297 -0.79 -14.62 -1.71
C VAL A 297 -0.54 -14.84 -0.22
N VAL A 298 -1.19 -14.05 0.63
CA VAL A 298 -0.90 -13.95 2.06
C VAL A 298 -2.18 -14.15 2.87
N LYS A 299 -2.15 -15.02 3.90
CA LYS A 299 -3.27 -15.23 4.85
C LYS A 299 -4.62 -15.61 4.19
N CYS A 300 -4.62 -16.20 3.00
CA CYS A 300 -5.84 -16.65 2.31
C CYS A 300 -6.31 -18.01 2.84
N LYS A 301 -7.05 -18.00 3.95
CA LYS A 301 -7.30 -19.19 4.78
C LYS A 301 -8.14 -20.29 4.15
N ARG A 302 -8.98 -20.02 3.14
CA ARG A 302 -9.81 -21.05 2.47
C ARG A 302 -9.31 -21.48 1.09
N LEU A 303 -8.17 -20.93 0.66
CA LEU A 303 -7.64 -21.18 -0.67
C LEU A 303 -6.93 -22.55 -0.68
N THR A 304 -7.43 -23.47 -1.50
CA THR A 304 -6.89 -24.84 -1.60
C THR A 304 -5.87 -25.02 -2.71
N HIS A 305 -5.94 -24.19 -3.75
CA HIS A 305 -4.99 -24.14 -4.85
C HIS A 305 -4.79 -22.74 -5.39
N ILE A 306 -3.64 -22.49 -6.00
CA ILE A 306 -3.39 -21.25 -6.72
C ILE A 306 -3.87 -21.44 -8.15
N PHE A 307 -3.15 -22.15 -9.00
CA PHE A 307 -3.40 -22.22 -10.43
C PHE A 307 -4.20 -23.46 -10.83
N THR A 308 -4.77 -23.44 -12.03
CA THR A 308 -5.18 -24.66 -12.73
C THR A 308 -4.25 -24.92 -13.92
N CYS A 309 -4.25 -26.15 -14.47
CA CYS A 309 -3.37 -26.52 -15.58
C CYS A 309 -3.55 -25.63 -16.82
N SER A 310 -4.75 -25.16 -17.13
CA SER A 310 -5.03 -24.27 -18.25
C SER A 310 -4.41 -22.87 -18.07
N MET A 311 -4.16 -22.46 -16.83
CA MET A 311 -3.64 -21.14 -16.53
C MET A 311 -2.12 -21.01 -16.67
N ILE A 312 -1.38 -22.06 -16.33
CA ILE A 312 0.09 -22.00 -16.27
C ILE A 312 0.71 -21.60 -17.62
N VAL A 313 0.03 -21.96 -18.72
CA VAL A 313 0.43 -21.61 -20.08
C VAL A 313 0.41 -20.09 -20.32
N SER A 314 -0.45 -19.36 -19.61
CA SER A 314 -0.50 -17.89 -19.71
C SER A 314 0.53 -17.18 -18.82
N LEU A 315 1.08 -17.87 -17.82
CA LEU A 315 1.94 -17.29 -16.77
C LEU A 315 3.45 -17.41 -17.09
N VAL A 316 3.80 -17.32 -18.38
CA VAL A 316 5.19 -17.48 -18.85
C VAL A 316 6.15 -16.39 -18.35
N GLN A 317 5.62 -15.23 -17.95
CA GLN A 317 6.41 -14.10 -17.43
C GLN A 317 6.63 -14.14 -15.92
N LEU A 318 6.03 -15.11 -15.21
CA LEU A 318 6.08 -15.16 -13.75
C LEU A 318 7.53 -15.40 -13.28
N LYS A 319 8.02 -14.51 -12.43
CA LYS A 319 9.38 -14.51 -11.85
C LYS A 319 9.37 -14.82 -10.36
N VAL A 320 8.37 -14.35 -9.63
CA VAL A 320 8.30 -14.49 -8.17
C VAL A 320 6.92 -15.02 -7.77
N LEU A 321 6.93 -16.11 -7.02
CA LEU A 321 5.74 -16.69 -6.39
C LEU A 321 5.94 -16.74 -4.87
N LYS A 322 5.10 -16.03 -4.13
CA LYS A 322 5.08 -16.04 -2.66
C LYS A 322 3.73 -16.51 -2.15
N ILE A 323 3.73 -17.54 -1.30
CA ILE A 323 2.52 -18.07 -0.66
C ILE A 323 2.78 -18.15 0.85
N LEU A 324 2.15 -17.28 1.62
CA LEU A 324 2.45 -17.08 3.03
C LEU A 324 1.18 -17.26 3.88
N SER A 325 1.23 -18.13 4.88
CA SER A 325 0.14 -18.34 5.86
C SER A 325 -1.21 -18.74 5.23
N CYS A 326 -1.19 -19.55 4.17
CA CYS A 326 -2.39 -20.12 3.53
C CYS A 326 -2.63 -21.54 4.09
N GLU A 327 -3.36 -21.63 5.21
CA GLU A 327 -3.44 -22.85 6.02
C GLU A 327 -4.13 -24.03 5.31
N GLU A 328 -5.16 -23.78 4.50
CA GLU A 328 -5.92 -24.79 3.77
C GLU A 328 -5.35 -25.13 2.38
N MET A 329 -4.19 -24.58 2.02
CA MET A 329 -3.55 -24.83 0.73
C MET A 329 -3.10 -26.29 0.63
N GLU A 330 -3.65 -27.04 -0.32
CA GLU A 330 -3.34 -28.47 -0.51
C GLU A 330 -2.33 -28.71 -1.64
N GLN A 331 -2.42 -27.91 -2.70
CA GLN A 331 -1.60 -28.01 -3.91
C GLN A 331 -1.43 -26.64 -4.56
N ILE A 332 -0.31 -26.34 -5.22
CA ILE A 332 -0.17 -25.05 -5.92
C ILE A 332 -0.95 -25.06 -7.24
N ILE A 333 -1.00 -26.20 -7.92
CA ILE A 333 -1.63 -26.39 -9.22
C ILE A 333 -2.70 -27.47 -9.10
N ALA A 334 -3.93 -27.17 -9.49
CA ALA A 334 -5.03 -28.11 -9.58
C ALA A 334 -5.25 -28.59 -11.02
N LYS A 335 -5.78 -29.81 -11.17
CA LYS A 335 -6.28 -30.31 -12.47
C LYS A 335 -7.50 -29.49 -12.87
N ASP A 336 -7.65 -29.18 -14.16
CA ASP A 336 -8.88 -28.58 -14.66
C ASP A 336 -10.02 -29.61 -14.63
N ASP A 337 -11.25 -29.13 -14.37
CA ASP A 337 -12.47 -29.95 -14.46
C ASP A 337 -12.84 -30.29 -15.93
N ASP A 338 -12.20 -29.64 -16.91
CA ASP A 338 -12.49 -29.76 -18.34
C ASP A 338 -11.60 -30.84 -19.00
N GLU A 339 -12.22 -31.92 -19.49
CA GLU A 339 -11.55 -33.06 -20.12
C GLU A 339 -10.72 -32.68 -21.36
N ASN A 340 -11.04 -31.57 -22.03
CA ASN A 340 -10.34 -31.09 -23.23
C ASN A 340 -8.88 -30.64 -22.96
N TYR A 341 -8.58 -30.11 -21.77
CA TYR A 341 -7.21 -29.70 -21.44
C TYR A 341 -6.34 -30.89 -21.00
N GLN A 342 -6.94 -31.99 -20.56
CA GLN A 342 -6.18 -33.19 -20.22
C GLN A 342 -5.45 -33.80 -21.43
N ILE A 343 -6.00 -33.62 -22.65
CA ILE A 343 -5.41 -34.14 -23.89
C ILE A 343 -4.23 -33.28 -24.37
N LEU A 344 -4.25 -31.96 -24.11
CA LEU A 344 -3.18 -31.04 -24.52
C LEU A 344 -1.93 -31.09 -23.62
N LEU A 345 -2.08 -31.52 -22.36
CA LEU A 345 -0.99 -31.51 -21.37
C LEU A 345 -0.24 -32.84 -21.24
N GLY A 346 -0.72 -33.92 -21.87
CA GLY A 346 -0.19 -35.29 -21.73
C GLY A 346 1.30 -35.46 -22.02
N ASP A 347 1.86 -34.67 -22.95
CA ASP A 347 3.30 -34.70 -23.28
C ASP A 347 4.01 -33.33 -23.08
N HIS A 348 3.28 -32.25 -22.78
CA HIS A 348 3.81 -30.88 -22.75
C HIS A 348 4.04 -30.30 -21.34
N LEU A 349 3.60 -31.00 -20.27
CA LEU A 349 3.86 -30.59 -18.88
C LEU A 349 5.36 -30.48 -18.54
N GLN A 350 6.20 -31.24 -19.26
CA GLN A 350 7.63 -31.37 -18.98
C GLN A 350 8.47 -30.12 -19.33
N SER A 351 7.99 -29.22 -20.21
CA SER A 351 8.86 -28.19 -20.81
C SER A 351 8.41 -26.73 -20.70
N LEU A 352 7.22 -26.44 -20.15
CA LEU A 352 6.60 -25.10 -20.28
C LEU A 352 6.20 -24.43 -18.95
N CYS A 353 6.53 -25.03 -17.81
CA CYS A 353 5.96 -24.63 -16.52
C CYS A 353 6.80 -23.55 -15.82
N PHE A 354 6.44 -22.29 -16.05
CA PHE A 354 7.09 -21.09 -15.50
C PHE A 354 8.57 -20.92 -15.89
N PRO A 355 8.90 -20.77 -17.20
CA PRO A 355 10.27 -20.70 -17.70
C PRO A 355 11.09 -19.52 -17.16
N ASN A 356 10.42 -18.51 -16.61
CA ASN A 356 11.06 -17.32 -16.04
C ASN A 356 11.03 -17.28 -14.51
N LEU A 357 10.52 -18.34 -13.84
CA LEU A 357 10.41 -18.36 -12.39
C LEU A 357 11.81 -18.35 -11.77
N TYR A 358 12.05 -17.31 -11.01
CA TYR A 358 13.33 -17.00 -10.37
C TYR A 358 13.28 -17.30 -8.88
N GLY A 359 12.15 -17.04 -8.22
CA GLY A 359 12.01 -17.15 -6.76
C GLY A 359 10.69 -17.75 -6.34
N ILE A 360 10.76 -18.75 -5.46
CA ILE A 360 9.62 -19.34 -4.78
C ILE A 360 9.82 -19.21 -3.27
N GLU A 361 8.82 -18.66 -2.60
CA GLU A 361 8.77 -18.57 -1.14
C GLU A 361 7.44 -19.12 -0.62
N ILE A 362 7.51 -20.16 0.20
CA ILE A 362 6.35 -20.77 0.84
C ILE A 362 6.57 -20.77 2.34
N ARG A 363 5.61 -20.22 3.07
CA ARG A 363 5.68 -20.16 4.53
C ARG A 363 4.33 -20.47 5.14
N LYS A 364 4.29 -21.24 6.23
CA LYS A 364 3.05 -21.49 7.01
C LYS A 364 1.89 -22.05 6.16
N CYS A 365 2.19 -22.94 5.21
CA CYS A 365 1.21 -23.58 4.32
C CYS A 365 1.04 -25.06 4.72
N ASN A 366 0.29 -25.30 5.80
CA ASN A 366 0.39 -26.54 6.55
C ASN A 366 -0.22 -27.78 5.89
N LYS A 367 -1.21 -27.63 5.01
CA LYS A 367 -1.84 -28.74 4.27
C LYS A 367 -1.17 -29.07 2.93
N LEU A 368 -0.16 -28.30 2.53
CA LEU A 368 0.48 -28.45 1.23
C LEU A 368 1.26 -29.77 1.21
N LYS A 369 0.95 -30.68 0.28
CA LYS A 369 1.60 -32.00 0.21
C LYS A 369 2.87 -32.02 -0.63
N SER A 370 2.87 -31.24 -1.72
CA SER A 370 4.01 -31.01 -2.61
C SER A 370 3.84 -29.67 -3.32
N LEU A 371 4.93 -29.07 -3.84
CA LEU A 371 4.86 -27.81 -4.59
C LEU A 371 4.41 -28.07 -6.03
N PHE A 372 5.16 -28.92 -6.73
CA PHE A 372 4.93 -29.27 -8.13
C PHE A 372 5.13 -30.77 -8.34
N PRO A 373 4.46 -31.40 -9.32
CA PRO A 373 4.86 -32.70 -9.83
C PRO A 373 6.32 -32.72 -10.32
N VAL A 374 7.00 -33.86 -10.15
CA VAL A 374 8.42 -34.03 -10.53
C VAL A 374 8.68 -33.75 -12.01
N ALA A 375 7.75 -34.10 -12.91
CA ALA A 375 7.86 -33.78 -14.33
C ALA A 375 7.94 -32.28 -14.63
N MET A 376 7.49 -31.39 -13.74
CA MET A 376 7.58 -29.94 -13.96
C MET A 376 8.93 -29.35 -13.53
N ALA A 377 9.78 -30.11 -12.84
CA ALA A 377 11.03 -29.60 -12.30
C ALA A 377 12.01 -29.12 -13.39
N SER A 378 12.07 -29.83 -14.53
CA SER A 378 12.82 -29.41 -15.72
C SER A 378 12.31 -28.10 -16.34
N GLY A 379 11.05 -27.74 -16.08
CA GLY A 379 10.42 -26.50 -16.52
C GLY A 379 10.86 -25.24 -15.75
N LEU A 380 11.74 -25.37 -14.75
CA LEU A 380 12.20 -24.28 -13.87
C LEU A 380 13.69 -23.90 -14.09
N PRO A 381 14.13 -23.61 -15.33
CA PRO A 381 15.55 -23.44 -15.63
C PRO A 381 16.18 -22.19 -15.01
N LYS A 382 15.39 -21.18 -14.64
CA LYS A 382 15.85 -19.91 -14.06
C LYS A 382 15.69 -19.82 -12.55
N LEU A 383 15.23 -20.87 -11.88
CA LEU A 383 14.99 -20.83 -10.45
C LEU A 383 16.31 -20.60 -9.71
N GLN A 384 16.38 -19.52 -8.94
CA GLN A 384 17.55 -19.14 -8.13
C GLN A 384 17.29 -19.28 -6.64
N THR A 385 16.07 -19.02 -6.19
CA THR A 385 15.71 -19.06 -4.77
C THR A 385 14.51 -19.96 -4.54
N LEU A 386 14.68 -20.98 -3.69
CA LEU A 386 13.61 -21.83 -3.20
C LEU A 386 13.64 -21.84 -1.67
N ARG A 387 12.65 -21.21 -1.05
CA ARG A 387 12.51 -21.15 0.41
C ARG A 387 11.18 -21.74 0.83
N ILE A 388 11.22 -22.76 1.68
CA ILE A 388 10.05 -23.42 2.24
C ILE A 388 10.22 -23.48 3.75
N SER A 389 9.28 -22.89 4.48
CA SER A 389 9.31 -22.86 5.93
C SER A 389 7.94 -23.16 6.54
N GLU A 390 7.92 -23.84 7.69
CA GLU A 390 6.70 -24.04 8.47
C GLU A 390 5.57 -24.70 7.63
N ALA A 391 5.87 -25.76 6.87
CA ALA A 391 4.88 -26.51 6.06
C ALA A 391 4.76 -27.95 6.58
N SER A 392 3.89 -28.14 7.59
CA SER A 392 3.91 -29.35 8.43
C SER A 392 3.51 -30.66 7.75
N GLN A 393 2.70 -30.63 6.68
CA GLN A 393 2.26 -31.83 5.93
C GLN A 393 2.96 -32.00 4.58
N LEU A 394 3.95 -31.16 4.26
CA LEU A 394 4.73 -31.30 3.04
C LEU A 394 5.49 -32.62 3.11
N LEU A 395 5.25 -33.52 2.16
CA LEU A 395 5.90 -34.84 2.10
C LEU A 395 7.15 -34.81 1.21
N GLY A 396 7.14 -33.96 0.19
CA GLY A 396 8.30 -33.69 -0.64
C GLY A 396 8.16 -32.39 -1.41
N VAL A 397 9.28 -31.79 -1.83
CA VAL A 397 9.27 -30.55 -2.61
C VAL A 397 8.61 -30.82 -3.96
N PHE A 398 9.03 -31.87 -4.65
CA PHE A 398 8.44 -32.34 -5.90
C PHE A 398 7.64 -33.64 -5.70
N GLY A 399 6.36 -33.61 -6.05
CA GLY A 399 5.40 -34.73 -5.92
C GLY A 399 5.49 -35.77 -7.04
N GLN A 400 4.89 -36.93 -6.82
CA GLN A 400 4.83 -38.01 -7.82
C GLN A 400 3.76 -37.72 -8.88
N ASP A 401 4.01 -38.06 -10.14
CA ASP A 401 3.00 -37.93 -11.20
C ASP A 401 1.94 -39.04 -11.08
N ASP A 402 0.66 -38.66 -11.03
CA ASP A 402 -0.47 -39.60 -11.07
C ASP A 402 -0.59 -40.34 -12.43
N HIS A 403 0.06 -39.82 -13.49
CA HIS A 403 -0.13 -40.26 -14.88
C HIS A 403 1.15 -40.71 -15.60
N ALA A 404 2.33 -40.60 -14.98
CA ALA A 404 3.56 -41.07 -15.61
C ALA A 404 3.71 -42.57 -15.36
N SER A 405 3.60 -43.38 -16.43
CA SER A 405 4.22 -44.69 -16.42
C SER A 405 5.72 -44.52 -16.06
N PRO A 406 6.36 -45.43 -15.31
CA PRO A 406 7.76 -45.31 -14.86
C PRO A 406 8.83 -45.24 -15.97
N VAL A 407 8.44 -45.09 -17.23
CA VAL A 407 9.26 -45.40 -18.41
C VAL A 407 10.06 -44.18 -18.93
N ASN A 408 9.69 -42.94 -18.58
CA ASN A 408 10.28 -41.73 -19.20
C ASN A 408 10.74 -40.62 -18.24
N VAL A 409 10.85 -40.84 -16.93
CA VAL A 409 11.42 -39.81 -16.05
C VAL A 409 12.94 -39.87 -16.16
N GLU A 410 13.56 -38.76 -16.59
CA GLU A 410 15.02 -38.63 -16.55
C GLU A 410 15.52 -38.98 -15.15
N LYS A 411 16.52 -39.87 -15.07
CA LYS A 411 17.04 -40.37 -13.79
C LYS A 411 17.69 -39.25 -12.96
N GLU A 412 18.06 -38.15 -13.60
CA GLU A 412 18.73 -37.01 -13.01
C GLU A 412 18.12 -35.70 -13.57
N ILE A 413 17.72 -34.78 -12.69
CA ILE A 413 17.13 -33.49 -13.02
C ILE A 413 18.07 -32.38 -12.58
N VAL A 414 18.37 -31.42 -13.46
CA VAL A 414 19.27 -30.32 -13.16
C VAL A 414 18.48 -29.02 -12.94
N LEU A 415 18.68 -28.37 -11.78
CA LEU A 415 18.26 -26.99 -11.56
C LEU A 415 19.50 -26.08 -11.65
N PRO A 416 19.84 -25.60 -12.86
CA PRO A 416 21.18 -25.10 -13.16
C PRO A 416 21.53 -23.81 -12.40
N ASN A 417 20.53 -22.98 -12.11
CA ASN A 417 20.70 -21.64 -11.54
C ASN A 417 20.34 -21.55 -10.05
N LEU A 418 19.97 -22.66 -9.40
CA LEU A 418 19.53 -22.63 -8.01
C LEU A 418 20.69 -22.19 -7.11
N TRP A 419 20.58 -21.00 -6.52
CA TRP A 419 21.59 -20.39 -5.66
C TRP A 419 21.29 -20.62 -4.18
N GLU A 420 20.01 -20.52 -3.79
CA GLU A 420 19.56 -20.70 -2.41
C GLU A 420 18.44 -21.74 -2.32
N LEU A 421 18.69 -22.78 -1.51
CA LEU A 421 17.70 -23.76 -1.09
C LEU A 421 17.57 -23.71 0.44
N SER A 422 16.40 -23.33 0.94
CA SER A 422 16.09 -23.33 2.37
C SER A 422 14.86 -24.18 2.68
N LEU A 423 15.03 -25.18 3.54
CA LEU A 423 14.01 -26.08 4.06
C LEU A 423 14.01 -25.97 5.58
N GLU A 424 12.99 -25.34 6.15
CA GLU A 424 12.97 -25.03 7.60
C GLU A 424 11.65 -25.47 8.25
N GLN A 425 11.73 -26.16 9.39
CA GLN A 425 10.57 -26.56 10.19
C GLN A 425 9.55 -27.41 9.39
N LEU A 426 10.03 -28.41 8.66
CA LEU A 426 9.22 -29.30 7.83
C LEU A 426 9.06 -30.66 8.52
N SER A 427 8.07 -30.80 9.39
CA SER A 427 7.93 -31.98 10.27
C SER A 427 7.61 -33.29 9.55
N SER A 428 7.05 -33.24 8.34
CA SER A 428 6.63 -34.43 7.59
C SER A 428 7.39 -34.68 6.29
N ILE A 429 8.34 -33.81 5.92
CA ILE A 429 9.06 -33.97 4.66
C ILE A 429 9.92 -35.23 4.72
N VAL A 430 9.74 -36.12 3.74
CA VAL A 430 10.47 -37.39 3.65
C VAL A 430 11.58 -37.27 2.62
N CYS A 431 11.31 -36.66 1.47
CA CYS A 431 12.29 -36.55 0.39
C CYS A 431 12.20 -35.18 -0.32
N PHE A 432 13.24 -34.84 -1.09
CA PHE A 432 13.21 -33.68 -1.97
C PHE A 432 12.27 -33.93 -3.17
N SER A 433 12.31 -35.13 -3.76
CA SER A 433 11.48 -35.54 -4.89
C SER A 433 10.94 -36.96 -4.72
N PHE A 434 9.68 -37.17 -5.08
CA PHE A 434 9.13 -38.52 -5.27
C PHE A 434 9.50 -39.04 -6.66
N GLY A 435 9.87 -40.32 -6.78
CA GLY A 435 10.14 -40.98 -8.08
C GLY A 435 11.56 -41.51 -8.30
N SER A 436 12.45 -41.51 -7.30
CA SER A 436 13.86 -41.95 -7.43
C SER A 436 14.68 -41.14 -8.46
N CYS A 437 14.33 -39.87 -8.65
CA CYS A 437 15.09 -38.94 -9.47
C CYS A 437 16.06 -38.15 -8.60
N ASP A 438 17.34 -38.18 -8.98
CA ASP A 438 18.36 -37.36 -8.33
C ASP A 438 18.31 -35.93 -8.87
N PHE A 439 18.62 -34.96 -8.02
CA PHE A 439 18.68 -33.56 -8.41
C PHE A 439 20.10 -33.03 -8.34
N LEU A 440 20.51 -32.27 -9.36
CA LEU A 440 21.79 -31.57 -9.37
C LEU A 440 21.61 -30.05 -9.31
N PHE A 441 22.43 -29.40 -8.49
CA PHE A 441 22.47 -27.96 -8.27
C PHE A 441 23.91 -27.41 -8.51
N PRO A 442 24.31 -27.16 -9.76
CA PRO A 442 25.67 -26.71 -10.10
C PRO A 442 26.06 -25.34 -9.54
N CYS A 443 25.08 -24.46 -9.33
CA CYS A 443 25.29 -23.09 -8.87
C CYS A 443 24.92 -22.85 -7.40
N LEU A 444 24.65 -23.91 -6.62
CA LEU A 444 24.18 -23.74 -5.24
C LEU A 444 25.21 -22.98 -4.40
N GLY A 445 24.80 -21.84 -3.88
CA GLY A 445 25.62 -20.99 -2.99
C GLY A 445 25.31 -21.22 -1.52
N LYS A 446 24.05 -21.54 -1.22
CA LYS A 446 23.51 -21.67 0.13
C LYS A 446 22.47 -22.79 0.21
N LEU A 447 22.69 -23.72 1.15
CA LEU A 447 21.75 -24.76 1.52
C LEU A 447 21.49 -24.69 3.02
N LYS A 448 20.23 -24.67 3.41
CA LYS A 448 19.80 -24.68 4.81
C LYS A 448 18.72 -25.75 4.99
N VAL A 449 18.96 -26.70 5.88
CA VAL A 449 18.00 -27.74 6.26
C VAL A 449 17.89 -27.72 7.78
N HIS A 450 16.83 -27.15 8.31
CA HIS A 450 16.65 -26.95 9.76
C HIS A 450 15.32 -27.55 10.21
N GLN A 451 15.32 -28.32 11.30
CA GLN A 451 14.10 -28.91 11.87
C GLN A 451 13.21 -29.69 10.87
N CYS A 452 13.83 -30.48 9.98
CA CYS A 452 13.22 -31.45 9.05
C CYS A 452 13.51 -32.93 9.47
N PRO A 453 12.88 -33.45 10.54
CA PRO A 453 13.28 -34.72 11.20
C PRO A 453 13.15 -35.99 10.35
N LYS A 454 12.25 -36.01 9.37
CA LYS A 454 11.96 -37.21 8.56
C LYS A 454 12.67 -37.21 7.20
N LEU A 455 13.48 -36.19 6.91
CA LEU A 455 14.10 -36.03 5.61
C LEU A 455 15.22 -37.07 5.40
N THR A 456 15.04 -37.96 4.43
CA THR A 456 16.00 -39.00 4.07
C THR A 456 16.90 -38.60 2.90
N THR A 457 16.58 -37.51 2.18
CA THR A 457 17.39 -37.04 1.06
C THR A 457 18.81 -36.71 1.50
N LYS A 458 19.78 -37.37 0.86
CA LYS A 458 21.20 -37.13 1.08
C LYS A 458 21.64 -35.97 0.20
N PHE A 459 22.19 -34.92 0.81
CA PHE A 459 22.84 -33.82 0.11
C PHE A 459 24.35 -34.05 0.12
N ALA A 460 24.93 -34.18 -1.07
CA ALA A 460 26.36 -34.46 -1.23
C ALA A 460 26.96 -33.56 -2.31
N THR A 461 28.22 -33.15 -2.14
CA THR A 461 28.96 -32.46 -3.19
C THR A 461 29.54 -33.48 -4.17
N THR A 462 29.25 -33.32 -5.46
CA THR A 462 29.79 -34.14 -6.54
C THR A 462 31.23 -33.74 -6.88
N PRO A 463 32.00 -34.58 -7.60
CA PRO A 463 33.41 -34.29 -7.92
C PRO A 463 33.65 -33.02 -8.75
N ASP A 464 32.65 -32.57 -9.50
CA ASP A 464 32.65 -31.31 -10.27
C ASP A 464 32.32 -30.07 -9.41
N GLY A 465 32.06 -30.26 -8.12
CA GLY A 465 31.71 -29.20 -7.16
C GLY A 465 30.22 -28.83 -7.16
N SER A 466 29.37 -29.53 -7.92
CA SER A 466 27.92 -29.38 -7.85
C SER A 466 27.36 -29.98 -6.55
N MET A 467 26.17 -29.55 -6.11
CA MET A 467 25.45 -30.21 -5.01
C MET A 467 24.42 -31.18 -5.59
N SER A 468 24.41 -32.43 -5.15
CA SER A 468 23.39 -33.41 -5.49
C SER A 468 22.43 -33.66 -4.33
N ALA A 469 21.13 -33.76 -4.61
CA ALA A 469 20.11 -34.29 -3.71
C ALA A 469 19.68 -35.67 -4.19
N GLN A 470 20.08 -36.71 -3.45
CA GLN A 470 19.90 -38.11 -3.82
C GLN A 470 18.76 -38.76 -3.03
N SER A 471 17.93 -39.52 -3.74
CA SER A 471 16.83 -40.30 -3.15
C SER A 471 17.24 -41.77 -3.02
N GLU A 472 17.90 -42.15 -1.93
CA GLU A 472 18.20 -43.57 -1.63
C GLU A 472 17.14 -44.21 -0.71
N VAL A 473 16.87 -45.49 -0.99
CA VAL A 473 15.99 -46.40 -0.25
C VAL A 473 16.85 -47.18 0.75
N SER A 474 16.53 -47.07 2.07
CA SER A 474 17.06 -47.83 3.23
C SER A 474 18.56 -47.66 3.54
N GLU A 475 19.09 -47.63 4.78
CA GLU A 475 18.60 -47.95 6.13
C GLU A 475 18.76 -46.73 7.06
N ILE A 476 17.96 -46.69 8.13
CA ILE A 476 17.95 -45.63 9.14
C ILE A 476 19.18 -45.79 10.03
N ASP A 477 20.16 -44.91 9.88
CA ASP A 477 21.04 -44.54 11.00
C ASP A 477 20.47 -43.27 11.62
N GLU A 478 19.98 -43.43 12.86
CA GLU A 478 19.56 -42.36 13.75
C GLU A 478 20.78 -41.50 14.09
N ASP A 479 21.04 -40.45 13.32
CA ASP A 479 21.84 -39.34 13.80
C ASP A 479 21.06 -38.02 13.77
N SER A 480 20.95 -37.45 14.96
CA SER A 480 19.81 -36.69 15.46
C SER A 480 20.01 -35.17 15.41
N SER A 481 21.01 -34.68 14.68
CA SER A 481 21.22 -33.24 14.47
C SER A 481 20.64 -32.80 13.12
N ILE A 482 19.35 -32.41 13.15
CA ILE A 482 18.54 -32.09 11.96
C ILE A 482 18.88 -30.71 11.36
N ASN A 483 19.71 -29.91 12.03
CA ASN A 483 20.12 -28.60 11.55
C ASN A 483 21.44 -28.69 10.82
N ARG A 484 21.41 -28.51 9.51
CA ARG A 484 22.59 -28.51 8.64
C ARG A 484 22.58 -27.25 7.78
N ASP A 485 23.69 -26.52 7.85
CA ASP A 485 23.97 -25.38 6.99
C ASP A 485 25.12 -25.73 6.06
N TRP A 486 24.99 -25.41 4.78
CA TRP A 486 26.09 -25.49 3.84
C TRP A 486 26.18 -24.21 3.01
N THR A 487 27.40 -23.75 2.78
CA THR A 487 27.69 -22.68 1.80
C THR A 487 28.80 -23.11 0.87
N ARG A 488 28.76 -22.65 -0.38
CA ARG A 488 29.73 -23.04 -1.41
C ARG A 488 31.19 -22.80 -1.01
N ASN A 489 31.45 -21.73 -0.27
CA ASN A 489 32.80 -21.33 0.13
C ASN A 489 33.28 -22.02 1.41
N ASN A 490 32.37 -22.43 2.30
CA ASN A 490 32.73 -22.92 3.64
C ASN A 490 32.37 -24.39 3.89
N GLY A 491 31.68 -25.05 2.94
CA GLY A 491 31.20 -26.41 3.13
C GLY A 491 30.09 -26.50 4.18
N TRP A 492 29.93 -27.68 4.77
CA TRP A 492 28.98 -27.91 5.88
C TRP A 492 29.49 -27.24 7.16
N LYS A 493 28.62 -26.51 7.87
CA LYS A 493 28.92 -26.04 9.21
C LYS A 493 28.82 -27.19 10.20
N GLU A 494 29.89 -27.45 10.93
CA GLU A 494 29.89 -28.40 12.05
C GLU A 494 29.21 -27.75 13.26
N TYR A 495 28.00 -28.20 13.61
CA TYR A 495 27.41 -27.93 14.92
C TYR A 495 27.93 -29.02 15.87
N GLY A 496 29.00 -28.74 16.60
CA GLY A 496 29.58 -29.69 17.54
C GLY A 496 28.64 -29.98 18.71
N ASP A 497 28.29 -31.26 18.89
CA ASP A 497 27.67 -31.76 20.11
C ASP A 497 28.62 -31.57 21.30
N SER A 498 28.35 -30.58 22.17
CA SER A 498 28.88 -30.58 23.55
C SER A 498 28.04 -29.76 24.53
N CYS A 499 27.27 -30.52 25.33
CA CYS A 499 27.10 -30.44 26.79
C CYS A 499 26.13 -29.44 27.48
N ASN A 500 25.45 -30.04 28.47
CA ASN A 500 24.50 -29.57 29.49
C ASN A 500 24.76 -28.20 30.16
N PRO A 501 23.72 -27.61 30.81
CA PRO A 501 23.81 -26.32 31.49
C PRO A 501 24.41 -26.45 32.90
N CYS A 502 24.97 -25.32 33.36
CA CYS A 502 25.31 -24.88 34.73
C CYS A 502 26.79 -24.64 35.03
N SER A 503 27.06 -23.36 35.31
CA SER A 503 27.79 -22.79 36.45
C SER A 503 28.99 -21.88 36.13
N SER A 504 28.73 -20.57 36.27
CA SER A 504 29.58 -19.51 36.86
C SER A 504 31.10 -19.58 36.67
N ASN A 505 31.71 -18.60 36.01
CA ASN A 505 32.10 -17.32 36.60
C ASN A 505 32.85 -16.42 35.59
N SER A 506 32.76 -15.12 35.88
CA SER A 506 33.45 -13.94 35.31
C SER A 506 34.85 -14.14 34.71
N VAL A 507 35.15 -13.38 33.65
CA VAL A 507 36.08 -12.23 33.64
C VAL A 507 35.88 -11.43 32.34
N LYS A 508 36.13 -10.12 32.46
CA LYS A 508 35.80 -8.98 31.61
C LYS A 508 36.72 -8.75 30.39
N ASP A 509 36.23 -7.88 29.49
CA ASP A 509 36.93 -6.91 28.60
C ASP A 509 37.81 -7.53 27.48
N ASP A 510 37.90 -7.03 26.23
CA ASP A 510 37.61 -5.71 25.66
C ASP A 510 37.57 -5.77 24.11
N SER A 511 36.73 -4.93 23.51
CA SER A 511 36.92 -4.20 22.24
C SER A 511 37.13 -4.88 20.85
N SER A 512 36.17 -4.55 19.96
CA SER A 512 36.32 -4.05 18.56
C SER A 512 36.47 -5.02 17.38
N GLY A 513 35.58 -4.84 16.38
CA GLY A 513 35.95 -5.01 14.97
C GLY A 513 34.99 -5.78 14.04
N ASN A 514 33.91 -5.11 13.62
CA ASN A 514 33.22 -5.23 12.31
C ASN A 514 32.62 -6.57 11.83
N SER A 515 31.28 -6.60 11.73
CA SER A 515 30.57 -7.37 10.70
C SER A 515 29.38 -6.60 10.13
N PHE A 516 29.41 -6.46 8.80
CA PHE A 516 28.41 -5.89 7.91
C PHE A 516 27.04 -6.55 8.05
N SER A 517 26.00 -5.72 8.22
CA SER A 517 24.59 -6.07 7.99
C SER A 517 24.02 -5.10 6.95
N SER A 518 23.50 -5.63 5.85
CA SER A 518 22.66 -4.93 4.87
C SER A 518 21.42 -5.82 4.64
N MET A 519 20.30 -5.57 5.33
CA MET A 519 19.21 -4.62 5.02
C MET A 519 18.35 -5.02 3.81
N LEU A 520 17.14 -5.52 4.11
CA LEU A 520 15.88 -5.22 3.42
C LEU A 520 14.98 -4.55 4.47
N PRO A 521 14.33 -3.40 4.20
CA PRO A 521 13.63 -2.65 5.23
C PRO A 521 12.19 -3.13 5.41
N SER A 522 11.85 -3.41 6.67
CA SER A 522 10.51 -3.44 7.23
C SER A 522 9.98 -2.02 7.41
N SER A 523 8.73 -1.80 6.98
CA SER A 523 7.95 -0.58 7.23
C SER A 523 7.51 -0.55 8.69
N GLU A 524 8.12 0.33 9.47
CA GLU A 524 7.58 0.86 10.72
C GLU A 524 7.56 2.39 10.59
N ASP A 525 6.50 2.95 11.15
CA ASP A 525 6.16 4.37 11.18
C ASP A 525 7.30 5.23 11.73
N GLY A 526 7.56 6.34 11.06
CA GLY A 526 8.49 7.37 11.48
C GLY A 526 8.05 8.70 10.89
N ASP A 527 7.54 9.58 11.76
CA ASP A 527 7.51 11.03 11.54
C ASP A 527 8.92 11.51 11.16
N ASP A 528 9.07 12.14 10.00
CA ASP A 528 10.25 12.93 9.66
C ASP A 528 9.78 14.30 9.14
N ASP A 529 9.94 15.30 10.03
CA ASP A 529 10.07 16.72 9.70
C ASP A 529 11.22 16.87 8.68
N ASP A 530 10.91 17.10 7.42
CA ASP A 530 11.91 17.48 6.41
C ASP A 530 12.12 19.00 6.41
N ASP A 531 13.26 19.38 6.96
CA ASP A 531 13.84 20.72 7.00
C ASP A 531 14.25 21.13 5.57
N PHE A 532 13.39 21.88 4.88
CA PHE A 532 13.66 22.44 3.56
C PHE A 532 14.77 23.52 3.64
N LYS A 533 16.00 23.17 3.22
CA LYS A 533 17.01 24.17 2.84
C LYS A 533 16.61 24.87 1.54
N VAL A 534 15.96 26.02 1.65
CA VAL A 534 15.78 26.97 0.53
C VAL A 534 16.91 27.98 0.53
N GLY A 535 17.80 27.85 -0.45
CA GLY A 535 18.72 28.90 -0.85
C GLY A 535 18.02 29.92 -1.75
N ALA A 536 17.33 30.89 -1.15
CA ALA A 536 16.97 32.20 -1.68
C ALA A 536 16.23 32.95 -0.56
N ALA A 537 16.42 34.26 -0.44
CA ALA A 537 15.81 35.07 0.61
C ALA A 537 14.28 35.20 0.40
N ASN A 538 13.53 34.16 0.79
CA ASN A 538 12.07 34.18 0.88
C ASN A 538 11.66 34.56 2.31
N MET A 539 10.54 35.27 2.45
CA MET A 539 10.05 35.77 3.74
C MET A 539 9.24 34.66 4.43
N PHE A 540 9.88 33.92 5.35
CA PHE A 540 9.23 32.90 6.16
C PHE A 540 8.54 33.55 7.36
N LEU A 541 7.24 33.26 7.54
CA LEU A 541 6.57 33.51 8.82
C LEU A 541 6.36 32.15 9.50
N ILE A 542 7.36 31.72 10.27
CA ILE A 542 7.17 30.62 11.22
C ILE A 542 6.43 31.21 12.41
N VAL A 543 5.15 30.87 12.50
CA VAL A 543 4.31 31.30 13.60
C VAL A 543 4.42 30.25 14.70
N GLU A 544 5.57 30.22 15.40
CA GLU A 544 5.58 29.67 16.75
C GLU A 544 4.74 30.62 17.59
N VAL A 545 3.51 30.21 17.93
CA VAL A 545 2.62 31.00 18.78
C VAL A 545 3.16 30.97 20.21
N ILE A 546 4.28 31.67 20.47
CA ILE A 546 4.46 32.29 21.78
C ILE A 546 3.27 33.26 21.91
N PRO A 547 2.53 33.31 23.04
CA PRO A 547 1.17 33.88 23.22
C PRO A 547 0.92 35.36 22.81
N THR A 548 1.84 35.99 22.10
CA THR A 548 1.86 37.36 21.59
C THR A 548 0.99 37.63 20.35
N ILE A 549 0.40 36.61 19.70
CA ILE A 549 -0.27 36.78 18.39
C ILE A 549 -1.69 37.33 18.49
N SER A 550 -2.34 37.21 19.65
CA SER A 550 -3.61 37.93 19.88
C SER A 550 -3.48 39.45 19.69
N LEU A 551 -2.28 40.03 19.84
CA LEU A 551 -2.08 41.47 19.72
C LEU A 551 -1.70 41.94 18.30
N ALA A 552 -1.11 41.09 17.44
CA ALA A 552 -0.73 41.46 16.06
C ALA A 552 -1.91 41.34 15.07
N LEU A 553 -2.88 40.47 15.34
CA LEU A 553 -4.09 40.27 14.52
C LEU A 553 -5.31 41.08 15.00
N GLY A 554 -5.12 42.00 15.95
CA GLY A 554 -6.19 42.90 16.40
C GLY A 554 -7.28 42.24 17.26
N TYR A 555 -6.99 41.12 17.92
CA TYR A 555 -7.92 40.57 18.92
C TYR A 555 -7.91 41.44 20.17
N LYS A 556 -9.05 42.08 20.45
CA LYS A 556 -9.29 42.74 21.72
C LYS A 556 -9.48 41.65 22.78
N LEU A 557 -8.40 41.27 23.48
CA LEU A 557 -8.51 40.48 24.71
C LEU A 557 -9.31 41.31 25.72
N ALA A 558 -10.57 40.94 25.92
CA ALA A 558 -11.38 41.45 27.00
C ALA A 558 -10.95 40.75 28.30
N SER A 559 -10.03 41.35 29.05
CA SER A 559 -9.96 41.13 30.49
C SER A 559 -9.34 42.31 31.23
N HIS A 560 -9.97 42.65 32.36
CA HIS A 560 -9.63 43.73 33.27
C HIS A 560 -8.24 43.53 33.90
N GLY A 561 -7.47 44.62 34.05
CA GLY A 561 -6.37 44.68 35.00
C GLY A 561 -5.09 45.33 34.45
N ASN A 562 -4.81 46.54 34.93
CA ASN A 562 -3.62 47.36 34.65
C ASN A 562 -2.31 46.57 34.59
N ASN A 563 -1.56 46.66 33.49
CA ASN A 563 -0.14 46.33 33.50
C ASN A 563 0.66 47.19 32.51
N LEU A 564 1.06 48.39 32.97
CA LEU A 564 1.87 49.38 32.22
C LEU A 564 3.25 48.87 31.76
N ILE A 565 3.68 47.69 32.20
CA ILE A 565 4.99 47.11 31.88
C ILE A 565 4.99 46.42 30.50
N TYR A 566 3.83 45.97 30.01
CA TYR A 566 3.71 45.30 28.70
C TYR A 566 3.70 46.27 27.51
N GLN A 567 3.16 47.48 27.67
CA GLN A 567 3.15 48.48 26.59
C GLN A 567 4.56 49.01 26.26
N LYS A 568 5.48 49.05 27.23
CA LYS A 568 6.85 49.55 27.02
C LYS A 568 7.74 48.60 26.23
N LYS A 569 7.50 47.28 26.27
CA LYS A 569 8.24 46.29 25.46
C LYS A 569 7.75 46.21 24.01
N ILE A 570 6.47 46.50 23.76
CA ILE A 570 5.87 46.49 22.40
C ILE A 570 6.40 47.68 21.56
N SER A 571 6.59 48.85 22.17
CA SER A 571 7.19 50.02 21.50
C SER A 571 8.64 49.80 21.06
N THR A 572 9.38 48.92 21.74
CA THR A 572 10.79 48.62 21.40
C THR A 572 10.90 47.59 20.29
N TYR A 573 9.93 46.67 20.17
CA TYR A 573 9.93 45.63 19.13
C TYR A 573 9.48 46.19 17.76
N LEU A 574 8.57 47.17 17.75
CA LEU A 574 8.15 47.85 16.51
C LEU A 574 9.21 48.79 15.92
N SER A 575 10.18 49.27 16.71
CA SER A 575 11.27 50.13 16.20
C SER A 575 12.49 49.35 15.71
N MET A 576 12.49 48.01 15.82
CA MET A 576 13.58 47.15 15.32
C MET A 576 13.24 46.48 13.98
N CYS A 577 12.05 46.73 13.42
CA CYS A 577 11.58 46.22 12.13
C CYS A 577 11.35 47.34 11.08
N GLU A 578 11.85 48.55 11.32
CA GLU A 578 12.22 49.51 10.26
C GLU A 578 13.68 49.27 9.86
#